data_AF-A0A7W9PL71-F1
#
_entry.id   AF-A0A7W9PL71-F1
#
_cell.length_a   1.000
_cell.length_b   1.000
_cell.length_c   1.000
_cell.angle_alpha   90.00
_cell.angle_beta   90.00
_cell.angle_gamma   90.00
#
_symmetry.space_group_name_H-M   'P 1'
#
loop_
_entity.id
_entity.type
_entity.pdbx_description
1 polymer ?
#
loop_
_entity_poly.entity_id
_entity_poly.type
_entity_poly.pdbx_seq_one_letter_code
_entity_poly.pdbx_strand_id
1 'polypeptide(L)'
;MSNIDERIRMAVEWLRSSQIPHLSGGAGWGWIPDVPPNPQNTAEVVCVLHRAGCEIPRATKVAALVRATVVERPSGDEWYFRTPIDVAWRVRALRCLGVEESDPGLSGAVRSLLDQQDSETGGWRMSGFLGPVSVTATSSAVVALIGGEAADGERHQAISRGIAYLVAAVFQEPRSLPMYAAAHIATVLARPEIAAIGDKQAERACTLAVKRLLTGLRRNEYEIDTEIFRRDDLVDTWRHLTLHLAIGAVVSADSSTIFDPAVRAAIVELLEMQEVDALAIYRGGFRISTEGPVTSYATTQALEALLQVRPAINERVNPAKVYDEICRADGAHHSDPQTVGTLRGRRMLMNSAAGEALLLIGAAAGATVFALAVGFDQALGKIGSRGLVVWGTALIALGAYGGIATRFPRLPKRRVAATVFAAFTALVLPVISFLLT
;
A
#
# COMPACT_ATOMS: atom_id res chain seq x y z
N MET A 1 8.88 -19.68 5.69
CA MET A 1 9.20 -18.37 5.09
C MET A 1 7.96 -17.89 4.36
N SER A 2 7.61 -16.61 4.46
CA SER A 2 6.42 -16.08 3.76
C SER A 2 6.69 -16.00 2.26
N ASN A 3 5.64 -16.11 1.42
CA ASN A 3 5.73 -15.88 -0.03
C ASN A 3 6.38 -14.50 -0.31
N ILE A 4 6.07 -13.48 0.50
CA ILE A 4 6.63 -12.13 0.34
C ILE A 4 8.14 -12.07 0.60
N ASP A 5 8.69 -12.81 1.57
CA ASP A 5 10.14 -12.87 1.77
C ASP A 5 10.85 -13.48 0.55
N GLU A 6 10.25 -14.49 -0.07
CA GLU A 6 10.78 -15.09 -1.31
C GLU A 6 10.73 -14.10 -2.47
N ARG A 7 9.61 -13.38 -2.63
CA ARG A 7 9.40 -12.38 -3.67
C ARG A 7 10.38 -11.22 -3.55
N ILE A 8 10.63 -10.76 -2.32
CA ILE A 8 11.66 -9.76 -1.97
C ILE A 8 13.04 -10.28 -2.37
N ARG A 9 13.40 -11.51 -1.99
CA ARG A 9 14.69 -12.11 -2.32
C ARG A 9 14.91 -12.17 -3.84
N MET A 10 13.91 -12.61 -4.60
CA MET A 10 13.97 -12.68 -6.06
C MET A 10 14.17 -11.30 -6.70
N ALA A 11 13.48 -10.26 -6.20
CA ALA A 11 13.64 -8.89 -6.69
C ALA A 11 15.04 -8.34 -6.41
N VAL A 12 15.58 -8.59 -5.21
CA VAL A 12 16.95 -8.22 -4.83
C VAL A 12 17.98 -8.92 -5.72
N GLU A 13 17.84 -10.23 -5.92
CA GLU A 13 18.73 -11.02 -6.79
C GLU A 13 18.71 -10.49 -8.22
N TRP A 14 17.52 -10.21 -8.75
CA TRP A 14 17.36 -9.64 -10.08
C TRP A 14 18.05 -8.27 -10.18
N LEU A 15 17.81 -7.34 -9.25
CA LEU A 15 18.46 -6.02 -9.23
C LEU A 15 19.98 -6.12 -9.14
N ARG A 16 20.52 -7.06 -8.35
CA ARG A 16 21.97 -7.27 -8.26
C ARG A 16 22.55 -7.79 -9.58
N SER A 17 21.84 -8.68 -10.26
CA SER A 17 22.26 -9.27 -11.53
C SER A 17 22.11 -8.33 -12.73
N SER A 18 21.17 -7.38 -12.67
CA SER A 18 20.85 -6.45 -13.76
C SER A 18 21.70 -5.18 -13.78
N GLN A 19 22.72 -5.08 -12.92
CA GLN A 19 23.64 -3.93 -12.92
C GLN A 19 24.53 -3.93 -14.17
N ILE A 20 24.61 -2.79 -14.84
CA ILE A 20 25.35 -2.63 -16.11
C ILE A 20 26.51 -1.62 -15.90
N PRO A 21 27.69 -1.84 -16.48
CA PRO A 21 28.74 -0.83 -16.51
C PRO A 21 28.32 0.42 -17.30
N HIS A 22 28.73 1.60 -16.85
CA HIS A 22 28.59 2.86 -17.59
C HIS A 22 29.85 3.15 -18.41
N LEU A 23 29.71 3.79 -19.57
CA LEU A 23 30.81 4.08 -20.51
C LEU A 23 31.95 4.87 -19.84
N SER A 24 31.60 5.81 -18.97
CA SER A 24 32.53 6.67 -18.23
C SER A 24 33.19 6.00 -17.00
N GLY A 25 33.17 4.67 -16.90
CA GLY A 25 33.83 3.92 -15.81
C GLY A 25 32.98 3.65 -14.57
N GLY A 26 31.77 4.20 -14.50
CA GLY A 26 30.77 3.93 -13.46
C GLY A 26 30.06 2.57 -13.62
N ALA A 27 29.11 2.28 -12.73
CA ALA A 27 28.18 1.16 -12.87
C ALA A 27 26.84 1.52 -12.23
N GLY A 28 25.74 1.02 -12.78
CA GLY A 28 24.42 1.32 -12.25
C GLY A 28 23.30 0.65 -13.02
N TRP A 29 22.13 1.28 -13.01
CA TRP A 29 20.91 0.73 -13.59
C TRP A 29 20.24 1.70 -14.55
N GLY A 30 19.86 1.19 -15.71
CA GLY A 30 18.87 1.80 -16.58
C GLY A 30 17.46 1.37 -16.16
N TRP A 31 16.45 2.15 -16.54
CA TRP A 31 15.05 1.75 -16.27
C TRP A 31 14.65 0.55 -17.15
N ILE A 32 14.96 0.61 -18.44
CA ILE A 32 14.81 -0.47 -19.40
C ILE A 32 16.18 -0.84 -19.98
N PRO A 33 16.36 -2.04 -20.57
CA PRO A 33 17.64 -2.47 -21.13
C PRO A 33 18.27 -1.47 -22.11
N ASP A 34 17.44 -0.71 -22.84
CA ASP A 34 17.87 0.25 -23.85
C ASP A 34 18.21 1.65 -23.30
N VAL A 35 17.94 1.91 -22.01
CA VAL A 35 18.32 3.16 -21.36
C VAL A 35 19.63 2.92 -20.62
N PRO A 36 20.69 3.70 -20.90
CA PRO A 36 21.97 3.53 -20.21
C PRO A 36 21.80 3.80 -18.70
N PRO A 37 22.65 3.19 -17.85
CA PRO A 37 22.73 3.53 -16.45
C PRO A 37 22.89 5.04 -16.24
N ASN A 38 22.13 5.63 -15.33
CA ASN A 38 22.22 7.05 -15.04
C ASN A 38 22.14 7.33 -13.52
N PRO A 39 22.52 8.55 -13.07
CA PRO A 39 22.63 8.86 -11.65
C PRO A 39 21.33 8.68 -10.88
N GLN A 40 20.20 9.14 -11.42
CA GLN A 40 18.90 9.11 -10.75
C GLN A 40 18.40 7.66 -10.58
N ASN A 41 18.35 6.89 -11.66
CA ASN A 41 17.88 5.50 -11.63
C ASN A 41 18.75 4.65 -10.71
N THR A 42 20.06 4.89 -10.75
CA THR A 42 21.02 4.20 -9.89
C THR A 42 20.79 4.55 -8.42
N ALA A 43 20.52 5.83 -8.11
CA ALA A 43 20.24 6.27 -6.76
C ALA A 43 18.97 5.62 -6.18
N GLU A 44 17.90 5.47 -6.98
CA GLU A 44 16.68 4.77 -6.56
C GLU A 44 16.95 3.31 -6.19
N VAL A 45 17.70 2.58 -7.04
CA VAL A 45 18.06 1.18 -6.79
C VAL A 45 18.94 1.05 -5.54
N VAL A 46 19.91 1.94 -5.36
CA VAL A 46 20.75 1.98 -4.15
C VAL A 46 19.90 2.13 -2.90
N CYS A 47 18.96 3.07 -2.89
CA CYS A 47 18.11 3.33 -1.73
C CYS A 47 17.27 2.09 -1.37
N VAL A 48 16.67 1.42 -2.36
CA VAL A 48 15.81 0.25 -2.08
C VAL A 48 16.64 -0.98 -1.67
N LEU A 49 17.81 -1.22 -2.25
CA LEU A 49 18.70 -2.31 -1.85
C LEU A 49 19.24 -2.10 -0.44
N HIS A 50 19.62 -0.87 -0.10
CA HIS A 50 20.03 -0.51 1.25
C HIS A 50 18.89 -0.74 2.25
N ARG A 51 17.66 -0.32 1.91
CA ARG A 51 16.46 -0.57 2.74
C ARG A 51 16.16 -2.07 2.90
N ALA A 52 16.48 -2.88 1.90
CA ALA A 52 16.39 -4.34 1.97
C ALA A 52 17.50 -4.99 2.84
N GLY A 53 18.42 -4.20 3.40
CA GLY A 53 19.56 -4.70 4.18
C GLY A 53 20.62 -5.40 3.33
N CYS A 54 20.69 -5.08 2.04
CA CYS A 54 21.56 -5.73 1.08
C CYS A 54 22.79 -4.88 0.74
N GLU A 55 23.93 -5.54 0.55
CA GLU A 55 25.14 -4.89 0.04
C GLU A 55 24.93 -4.40 -1.40
N ILE A 56 25.44 -3.20 -1.69
CA ILE A 56 25.40 -2.61 -3.03
C ILE A 56 26.55 -3.17 -3.89
N PRO A 57 26.27 -3.85 -5.02
CA PRO A 57 27.31 -4.38 -5.88
C PRO A 57 28.13 -3.25 -6.51
N ARG A 58 29.46 -3.42 -6.56
CA ARG A 58 30.41 -2.45 -7.14
C ARG A 58 30.24 -1.04 -6.55
N ALA A 59 30.04 -0.94 -5.23
CA ALA A 59 29.70 0.29 -4.52
C ALA A 59 30.51 1.53 -4.93
N THR A 60 31.84 1.42 -5.10
CA THR A 60 32.68 2.55 -5.55
C THR A 60 32.31 3.07 -6.94
N LYS A 61 32.02 2.18 -7.90
CA LYS A 61 31.62 2.56 -9.26
C LYS A 61 30.19 3.10 -9.31
N VAL A 62 29.33 2.60 -8.43
CA VAL A 62 27.98 3.12 -8.21
C VAL A 62 28.05 4.53 -7.63
N ALA A 63 28.86 4.75 -6.59
CA ALA A 63 29.06 6.06 -5.98
C ALA A 63 29.59 7.08 -7.00
N ALA A 64 30.54 6.69 -7.86
CA ALA A 64 31.05 7.54 -8.94
C ALA A 64 29.93 7.97 -9.90
N LEU A 65 29.05 7.05 -10.32
CA LEU A 65 27.91 7.38 -11.19
C LEU A 65 26.86 8.26 -10.49
N VAL A 66 26.51 7.97 -9.23
CA VAL A 66 25.55 8.77 -8.45
C VAL A 66 26.02 10.21 -8.26
N ARG A 67 27.34 10.43 -8.11
CA ARG A 67 27.93 11.77 -8.01
C ARG A 67 27.88 12.55 -9.32
N ALA A 68 27.77 11.89 -10.46
CA ALA A 68 27.75 12.57 -11.75
C ALA A 68 26.52 13.49 -11.86
N THR A 69 26.77 14.73 -12.32
CA THR A 69 25.72 15.72 -12.61
C THR A 69 25.43 15.82 -14.10
N VAL A 70 26.26 15.17 -14.93
CA VAL A 70 26.14 15.06 -16.38
C VAL A 70 26.67 13.67 -16.76
N VAL A 71 26.00 12.99 -17.67
CA VAL A 71 26.48 11.74 -18.30
C VAL A 71 26.32 11.84 -19.81
N GLU A 72 27.20 11.18 -20.54
CA GLU A 72 27.12 11.10 -22.01
C GLU A 72 26.13 10.01 -22.43
N ARG A 73 25.24 10.34 -23.37
CA ARG A 73 24.37 9.37 -24.03
C ARG A 73 25.16 8.56 -25.06
N PRO A 74 24.67 7.37 -25.47
CA PRO A 74 25.24 6.63 -26.59
C PRO A 74 25.31 7.42 -27.90
N SER A 75 24.45 8.43 -28.08
CA SER A 75 24.47 9.37 -29.22
C SER A 75 25.60 10.41 -29.16
N GLY A 76 26.28 10.55 -28.02
CA GLY A 76 27.28 11.59 -27.76
C GLY A 76 26.74 12.85 -27.08
N ASP A 77 25.42 12.95 -26.88
CA ASP A 77 24.81 14.13 -26.24
C ASP A 77 24.96 14.11 -24.71
N GLU A 78 25.10 15.29 -24.11
CA GLU A 78 25.12 15.44 -22.65
C GLU A 78 23.72 15.29 -22.05
N TRP A 79 23.63 14.54 -20.96
CA TRP A 79 22.41 14.35 -20.18
C TRP A 79 22.62 14.82 -18.74
N TYR A 80 21.95 15.91 -18.39
CA TYR A 80 22.11 16.61 -17.12
C TYR A 80 21.27 15.97 -16.02
N PHE A 81 21.75 15.98 -14.76
CA PHE A 81 21.06 15.43 -13.58
C PHE A 81 21.20 16.40 -12.40
N ARG A 82 20.54 17.54 -12.51
CA ARG A 82 20.69 18.69 -11.58
C ARG A 82 19.38 19.21 -11.01
N THR A 83 18.24 18.68 -11.47
CA THR A 83 16.93 19.11 -10.99
C THR A 83 16.76 18.72 -9.51
N PRO A 84 15.81 19.32 -8.78
CA PRO A 84 15.59 18.99 -7.37
C PRO A 84 15.36 17.50 -7.12
N ILE A 85 14.65 16.81 -8.01
CA ILE A 85 14.41 15.37 -7.90
C ILE A 85 15.71 14.56 -8.06
N ASP A 86 16.57 14.93 -9.02
CA ASP A 86 17.87 14.28 -9.23
C ASP A 86 18.79 14.47 -8.01
N VAL A 87 18.83 15.70 -7.48
CA VAL A 87 19.65 16.06 -6.31
C VAL A 87 19.14 15.34 -5.05
N ALA A 88 17.82 15.29 -4.83
CA ALA A 88 17.24 14.59 -3.70
C ALA A 88 17.59 13.10 -3.69
N TRP A 89 17.48 12.42 -4.83
CA TRP A 89 17.88 11.02 -4.94
C TRP A 89 19.40 10.83 -4.75
N ARG A 90 20.22 11.73 -5.30
CA ARG A 90 21.68 11.71 -5.06
C ARG A 90 22.02 11.76 -3.57
N VAL A 91 21.45 12.72 -2.83
CA VAL A 91 21.68 12.88 -1.38
C VAL A 91 21.32 11.59 -0.64
N ARG A 92 20.15 11.01 -0.93
CA ARG A 92 19.68 9.76 -0.30
C ARG A 92 20.61 8.59 -0.59
N ALA A 93 20.99 8.41 -1.85
CA ALA A 93 21.84 7.29 -2.27
C ALA A 93 23.26 7.38 -1.71
N LEU A 94 23.87 8.58 -1.66
CA LEU A 94 25.20 8.76 -1.09
C LEU A 94 25.22 8.38 0.40
N ARG A 95 24.17 8.72 1.15
CA ARG A 95 24.03 8.28 2.56
C ARG A 95 23.85 6.78 2.68
N CYS A 96 23.03 6.17 1.82
CA CYS A 96 22.88 4.71 1.77
C CYS A 96 24.19 3.98 1.41
N LEU A 97 25.12 4.65 0.72
CA LEU A 97 26.47 4.16 0.41
C LEU A 97 27.49 4.42 1.53
N GLY A 98 27.08 5.04 2.65
CA GLY A 98 27.94 5.33 3.78
C GLY A 98 28.88 6.52 3.57
N VAL A 99 28.57 7.43 2.64
CA VAL A 99 29.32 8.69 2.47
C VAL A 99 29.04 9.60 3.66
N GLU A 100 30.11 10.10 4.30
CA GLU A 100 30.03 11.00 5.45
C GLU A 100 29.38 12.35 5.10
N GLU A 101 28.67 12.97 6.04
CA GLU A 101 28.04 14.30 5.84
C GLU A 101 29.06 15.41 5.54
N SER A 102 30.31 15.23 5.97
CA SER A 102 31.45 16.13 5.71
C SER A 102 31.94 16.07 4.25
N ASP A 103 31.55 15.06 3.48
CA ASP A 103 31.96 14.90 2.09
C ASP A 103 31.50 16.11 1.26
N PRO A 104 32.40 16.76 0.49
CA PRO A 104 32.05 17.95 -0.29
C PRO A 104 30.94 17.72 -1.33
N GLY A 105 30.84 16.51 -1.87
CA GLY A 105 29.81 16.16 -2.84
C GLY A 105 28.44 15.96 -2.19
N LEU A 106 28.38 15.37 -1.01
CA LEU A 106 27.13 15.23 -0.25
C LEU A 106 26.66 16.58 0.31
N SER A 107 27.54 17.30 1.00
CA SER A 107 27.23 18.63 1.56
C SER A 107 26.86 19.65 0.47
N GLY A 108 27.58 19.66 -0.66
CA GLY A 108 27.24 20.48 -1.82
C GLY A 108 25.88 20.13 -2.44
N ALA A 109 25.53 18.84 -2.51
CA ALA A 109 24.21 18.42 -3.00
C ALA A 109 23.08 18.82 -2.04
N VAL A 110 23.29 18.70 -0.72
CA VAL A 110 22.33 19.20 0.28
C VAL A 110 22.14 20.71 0.14
N ARG A 111 23.24 21.48 0.04
CA ARG A 111 23.15 22.94 -0.12
C ARG A 111 22.40 23.31 -1.40
N SER A 112 22.73 22.66 -2.51
CA SER A 112 22.03 22.84 -3.78
C SER A 112 20.53 22.54 -3.69
N LEU A 113 20.13 21.55 -2.89
CA LEU A 113 18.72 21.24 -2.66
C LEU A 113 18.01 22.33 -1.85
N LEU A 114 18.66 22.86 -0.82
CA LEU A 114 18.14 23.98 -0.01
C LEU A 114 17.97 25.24 -0.86
N ASP A 115 18.97 25.57 -1.70
CA ASP A 115 18.95 26.74 -2.58
C ASP A 115 17.87 26.67 -3.67
N GLN A 116 17.43 25.46 -4.03
CA GLN A 116 16.39 25.23 -5.03
C GLN A 116 14.97 25.19 -4.45
N GLN A 117 14.80 25.36 -3.14
CA GLN A 117 13.46 25.42 -2.55
C GLN A 117 12.75 26.70 -3.00
N ASP A 118 11.51 26.54 -3.47
CA ASP A 118 10.68 27.67 -3.86
C ASP A 118 10.32 28.52 -2.63
N SER A 119 10.66 29.81 -2.67
CA SER A 119 10.51 30.71 -1.52
C SER A 119 9.06 31.08 -1.22
N GLU A 120 8.18 31.04 -2.22
CA GLU A 120 6.76 31.40 -2.08
C GLU A 120 5.94 30.25 -1.51
N THR A 121 6.11 29.05 -2.06
CA THR A 121 5.29 27.88 -1.71
C THR A 121 5.95 26.95 -0.70
N GLY A 122 7.28 26.98 -0.58
CA GLY A 122 8.05 26.05 0.24
C GLY A 122 8.26 24.66 -0.36
N GLY A 123 7.80 24.39 -1.59
CA GLY A 123 8.03 23.12 -2.26
C GLY A 123 9.21 23.14 -3.23
N TRP A 124 9.39 22.04 -3.97
CA TRP A 124 10.39 21.90 -5.03
C TRP A 124 9.75 21.57 -6.37
N ARG A 125 10.37 22.03 -7.45
CA ARG A 125 9.94 21.78 -8.82
C ARG A 125 10.54 20.47 -9.34
N MET A 126 9.86 19.80 -10.27
CA MET A 126 10.44 18.63 -10.97
C MET A 126 11.51 19.05 -11.99
N SER A 127 11.23 20.14 -12.68
CA SER A 127 12.20 20.82 -13.54
C SER A 127 13.05 21.77 -12.69
N GLY A 128 14.08 22.39 -13.26
CA GLY A 128 14.82 23.48 -12.62
C GLY A 128 13.95 24.72 -12.37
N PHE A 129 14.42 25.91 -12.75
CA PHE A 129 13.73 27.16 -12.43
C PHE A 129 12.34 27.32 -13.10
N LEU A 130 12.07 26.59 -14.20
CA LEU A 130 10.85 26.71 -15.00
C LEU A 130 9.87 25.56 -14.75
N GLY A 131 8.60 25.86 -14.46
CA GLY A 131 7.52 24.87 -14.29
C GLY A 131 6.90 24.88 -12.89
N PRO A 132 5.77 24.20 -12.66
CA PRO A 132 5.07 24.22 -11.36
C PRO A 132 5.86 23.48 -10.27
N VAL A 133 5.57 23.83 -9.01
CA VAL A 133 6.05 23.07 -7.85
C VAL A 133 5.35 21.73 -7.83
N SER A 134 6.10 20.67 -7.55
CA SER A 134 5.65 19.29 -7.68
C SER A 134 5.61 18.58 -6.34
N VAL A 135 4.56 17.80 -6.13
CA VAL A 135 4.45 16.87 -5.02
C VAL A 135 5.56 15.82 -5.06
N THR A 136 5.86 15.26 -6.24
CA THR A 136 6.91 14.24 -6.44
C THR A 136 8.29 14.73 -6.00
N ALA A 137 8.68 15.91 -6.50
CA ALA A 137 9.95 16.53 -6.17
C ALA A 137 10.01 16.94 -4.70
N THR A 138 8.93 17.56 -4.19
CA THR A 138 8.87 18.01 -2.78
C THR A 138 8.95 16.83 -1.82
N SER A 139 8.20 15.75 -2.05
CA SER A 139 8.27 14.55 -1.23
C SER A 139 9.67 13.95 -1.21
N SER A 140 10.33 13.89 -2.37
CA SER A 140 11.70 13.37 -2.47
C SER A 140 12.71 14.26 -1.75
N ALA A 141 12.58 15.57 -1.88
CA ALA A 141 13.44 16.56 -1.22
C ALA A 141 13.29 16.51 0.31
N VAL A 142 12.06 16.46 0.82
CA VAL A 142 11.80 16.32 2.27
C VAL A 142 12.46 15.06 2.82
N VAL A 143 12.29 13.91 2.16
CA VAL A 143 12.94 12.65 2.57
C VAL A 143 14.47 12.76 2.51
N ALA A 144 15.00 13.42 1.48
CA ALA A 144 16.43 13.66 1.36
C ALA A 144 16.95 14.57 2.48
N LEU A 145 16.18 15.53 2.98
CA LEU A 145 16.64 16.43 4.04
C LEU A 145 16.49 15.83 5.45
N ILE A 146 15.62 14.85 5.67
CA ILE A 146 15.45 14.19 6.99
C ILE A 146 16.68 13.37 7.41
N GLY A 147 17.45 12.82 6.46
CA GLY A 147 18.66 12.05 6.79
C GLY A 147 19.84 12.92 7.24
N GLY A 148 20.78 12.31 7.98
CA GLY A 148 22.06 12.92 8.41
C GLY A 148 22.17 13.20 9.92
N GLU A 149 23.34 13.68 10.35
CA GLU A 149 23.52 14.23 11.71
C GLU A 149 22.59 15.44 11.94
N ALA A 150 22.37 15.80 13.22
CA ALA A 150 21.34 16.73 13.68
C ALA A 150 21.09 17.89 12.70
N ALA A 151 19.86 17.95 12.18
CA ALA A 151 19.47 18.99 11.22
C ALA A 151 19.74 20.38 11.81
N ASP A 152 20.48 21.20 11.09
CA ASP A 152 20.62 22.62 11.41
C ASP A 152 19.27 23.34 11.26
N GLY A 153 19.20 24.57 11.77
CA GLY A 153 17.96 25.36 11.76
C GLY A 153 17.43 25.64 10.35
N GLU A 154 18.31 25.77 9.35
CA GLU A 154 17.94 26.02 7.95
C GLU A 154 17.29 24.78 7.33
N ARG A 155 17.90 23.61 7.50
CA ARG A 155 17.38 22.32 7.04
C ARG A 155 16.04 22.01 7.70
N HIS A 156 15.90 22.25 9.00
CA HIS A 156 14.63 22.06 9.70
C HIS A 156 13.52 23.00 9.18
N GLN A 157 13.86 24.26 8.90
CA GLN A 157 12.92 25.21 8.32
C GLN A 157 12.50 24.79 6.90
N ALA A 158 13.44 24.32 6.08
CA ALA A 158 13.16 23.83 4.74
C ALA A 158 12.23 22.61 4.77
N ILE A 159 12.49 21.64 5.66
CA ILE A 159 11.62 20.48 5.88
C ILE A 159 10.21 20.92 6.26
N SER A 160 10.09 21.82 7.24
CA SER A 160 8.80 22.33 7.71
C SER A 160 7.99 23.01 6.59
N ARG A 161 8.65 23.84 5.77
CA ARG A 161 8.03 24.47 4.59
C ARG A 161 7.57 23.44 3.55
N GLY A 162 8.40 22.41 3.30
CA GLY A 162 8.05 21.31 2.40
C GLY A 162 6.84 20.51 2.88
N ILE A 163 6.78 20.20 4.18
CA ILE A 163 5.63 19.54 4.80
C ILE A 163 4.38 20.43 4.66
N ALA A 164 4.48 21.72 4.95
CA ALA A 164 3.36 22.66 4.80
C ALA A 164 2.82 22.70 3.36
N TYR A 165 3.70 22.67 2.34
CA TYR A 165 3.29 22.55 0.95
C TYR A 165 2.51 21.25 0.68
N LEU A 166 3.03 20.09 1.13
CA LEU A 166 2.36 18.79 0.93
C LEU A 166 0.98 18.75 1.61
N VAL A 167 0.88 19.33 2.81
CA VAL A 167 -0.37 19.47 3.56
C VAL A 167 -1.36 20.35 2.79
N ALA A 168 -0.91 21.51 2.30
CA ALA A 168 -1.74 22.42 1.51
C ALA A 168 -2.26 21.76 0.22
N ALA A 169 -1.41 20.99 -0.48
CA ALA A 169 -1.78 20.27 -1.69
C ALA A 169 -2.95 19.29 -1.46
N VAL A 170 -3.01 18.63 -0.30
CA VAL A 170 -4.14 17.76 0.06
C VAL A 170 -5.42 18.57 0.32
N PHE A 171 -5.31 19.72 0.99
CA PHE A 171 -6.49 20.48 1.42
C PHE A 171 -7.14 21.31 0.31
N GLN A 172 -6.39 21.73 -0.71
CA GLN A 172 -6.95 22.49 -1.82
C GLN A 172 -8.04 21.69 -2.55
N GLU A 173 -7.75 20.46 -2.99
CA GLU A 173 -8.75 19.60 -3.63
C GLU A 173 -8.53 18.09 -3.35
N PRO A 174 -8.97 17.57 -2.18
CA PRO A 174 -8.68 16.19 -1.77
C PRO A 174 -9.26 15.11 -2.70
N ARG A 175 -10.30 15.43 -3.48
CA ARG A 175 -11.00 14.47 -4.36
C ARG A 175 -10.40 14.38 -5.75
N SER A 176 -9.79 15.44 -6.26
CA SER A 176 -9.14 15.50 -7.57
C SER A 176 -7.64 15.22 -7.48
N LEU A 177 -7.06 15.18 -6.27
CA LEU A 177 -5.66 14.82 -6.05
C LEU A 177 -5.33 13.49 -6.77
N PRO A 178 -4.37 13.49 -7.70
CA PRO A 178 -3.93 12.28 -8.39
C PRO A 178 -3.45 11.22 -7.39
N MET A 179 -3.66 9.94 -7.73
CA MET A 179 -3.32 8.86 -6.79
C MET A 179 -1.82 8.79 -6.51
N TYR A 180 -0.96 9.01 -7.51
CA TYR A 180 0.50 9.06 -7.29
C TYR A 180 0.90 10.16 -6.31
N ALA A 181 0.27 11.35 -6.40
CA ALA A 181 0.54 12.47 -5.50
C ALA A 181 0.07 12.14 -4.08
N ALA A 182 -1.12 11.54 -3.93
CA ALA A 182 -1.61 11.04 -2.64
C ALA A 182 -0.66 10.00 -2.03
N ALA A 183 -0.08 9.11 -2.85
CA ALA A 183 0.87 8.09 -2.39
C ALA A 183 2.18 8.71 -1.89
N HIS A 184 2.75 9.68 -2.62
CA HIS A 184 3.94 10.41 -2.19
C HIS A 184 3.70 11.18 -0.88
N ILE A 185 2.57 11.89 -0.77
CA ILE A 185 2.21 12.62 0.45
C ILE A 185 2.03 11.67 1.63
N ALA A 186 1.22 10.62 1.49
CA ALA A 186 1.00 9.66 2.55
C ALA A 186 2.30 8.98 3.01
N THR A 187 3.16 8.59 2.06
CA THR A 187 4.45 7.96 2.38
C THR A 187 5.36 8.89 3.18
N VAL A 188 5.41 10.18 2.83
CA VAL A 188 6.24 11.17 3.54
C VAL A 188 5.65 11.49 4.91
N LEU A 189 4.36 11.82 5.00
CA LEU A 189 3.73 12.22 6.26
C LEU A 189 3.61 11.06 7.26
N ALA A 190 3.60 9.81 6.80
CA ALA A 190 3.60 8.63 7.66
C ALA A 190 4.97 8.30 8.27
N ARG A 191 6.04 8.98 7.85
CA ARG A 191 7.38 8.72 8.39
C ARG A 191 7.45 9.00 9.89
N PRO A 192 8.08 8.14 10.70
CA PRO A 192 8.18 8.36 12.15
C PRO A 192 8.81 9.71 12.50
N GLU A 193 9.79 10.17 11.74
CA GLU A 193 10.47 11.44 11.96
C GLU A 193 9.54 12.65 11.78
N ILE A 194 8.54 12.54 10.88
CA ILE A 194 7.55 13.59 10.64
C ILE A 194 6.37 13.43 11.60
N ALA A 195 5.86 12.21 11.79
CA ALA A 195 4.76 11.92 12.69
C ALA A 195 5.09 12.31 14.14
N ALA A 196 6.35 12.17 14.57
CA ALA A 196 6.82 12.57 15.90
C ALA A 196 6.72 14.09 16.16
N ILE A 197 6.61 14.93 15.12
CA ILE A 197 6.39 16.39 15.28
C ILE A 197 5.00 16.66 15.89
N GLY A 198 4.02 15.77 15.68
CA GLY A 198 2.68 15.89 16.27
C GLY A 198 1.81 17.00 15.66
N ASP A 199 2.07 17.40 14.41
CA ASP A 199 1.23 18.35 13.70
C ASP A 199 -0.10 17.71 13.26
N LYS A 200 -1.18 18.14 13.90
CA LYS A 200 -2.55 17.70 13.60
C LYS A 200 -2.97 17.94 12.15
N GLN A 201 -2.45 18.99 11.49
CA GLN A 201 -2.76 19.23 10.08
C GLN A 201 -2.09 18.19 9.19
N ALA A 202 -0.83 17.85 9.47
CA ALA A 202 -0.11 16.78 8.78
C ALA A 202 -0.77 15.41 8.98
N GLU A 203 -1.16 15.07 10.21
CA GLU A 203 -1.90 13.82 10.51
C GLU A 203 -3.22 13.73 9.73
N ARG A 204 -3.97 14.84 9.70
CA ARG A 204 -5.23 14.92 8.95
C ARG A 204 -5.02 14.83 7.44
N ALA A 205 -3.99 15.49 6.91
CA ALA A 205 -3.62 15.41 5.50
C ALA A 205 -3.23 13.98 5.10
N CYS A 206 -2.43 13.30 5.93
CA CYS A 206 -2.08 11.89 5.74
C CYS A 206 -3.34 11.01 5.69
N THR A 207 -4.25 11.19 6.65
CA THR A 207 -5.53 10.44 6.68
C THR A 207 -6.38 10.67 5.42
N LEU A 208 -6.44 11.90 4.92
CA LEU A 208 -7.17 12.24 3.69
C LEU A 208 -6.51 11.62 2.45
N ALA A 209 -5.18 11.64 2.37
CA ALA A 209 -4.42 11.00 1.30
C ALA A 209 -4.65 9.48 1.29
N VAL A 210 -4.57 8.81 2.45
CA VAL A 210 -4.89 7.38 2.58
C VAL A 210 -6.33 7.08 2.14
N LYS A 211 -7.29 7.92 2.53
CA LYS A 211 -8.69 7.78 2.09
C LYS A 211 -8.83 7.90 0.57
N ARG A 212 -8.11 8.82 -0.07
CA ARG A 212 -8.07 8.97 -1.53
C ARG A 212 -7.50 7.71 -2.20
N LEU A 213 -6.41 7.17 -1.66
CA LEU A 213 -5.78 5.94 -2.15
C LEU A 213 -6.71 4.74 -2.04
N LEU A 214 -7.30 4.49 -0.86
CA LEU A 214 -8.26 3.38 -0.67
C LEU A 214 -9.50 3.52 -1.57
N THR A 215 -9.95 4.74 -1.83
CA THR A 215 -11.07 4.97 -2.76
C THR A 215 -10.67 4.64 -4.19
N GLY A 216 -9.47 5.03 -4.62
CA GLY A 216 -8.97 4.75 -5.95
C GLY A 216 -8.66 3.27 -6.18
N LEU A 217 -8.04 2.58 -5.22
CA LEU A 217 -7.83 1.14 -5.26
C LEU A 217 -9.14 0.36 -5.41
N ARG A 218 -10.20 0.74 -4.68
CA ARG A 218 -11.53 0.10 -4.81
C ARG A 218 -12.21 0.31 -6.17
N ARG A 219 -11.77 1.33 -6.92
CA ARG A 219 -12.33 1.71 -8.21
C ARG A 219 -11.40 1.39 -9.38
N ASN A 220 -10.25 0.77 -9.09
CA ASN A 220 -9.19 0.53 -10.06
C ASN A 220 -8.67 1.78 -10.77
N GLU A 221 -8.61 2.92 -10.07
CA GLU A 221 -8.14 4.22 -10.59
C GLU A 221 -6.60 4.36 -10.54
N TYR A 222 -5.85 3.28 -10.73
CA TYR A 222 -4.39 3.24 -10.54
C TYR A 222 -3.61 3.07 -11.85
N GLU A 223 -4.11 3.66 -12.93
CA GLU A 223 -3.38 3.75 -14.20
C GLU A 223 -2.02 4.45 -14.02
N ILE A 224 -1.11 4.21 -14.96
CA ILE A 224 0.21 4.85 -14.97
C ILE A 224 0.01 6.33 -15.30
N ASP A 225 0.20 7.18 -14.29
CA ASP A 225 0.17 8.63 -14.46
C ASP A 225 1.53 9.14 -14.97
N THR A 226 1.54 10.32 -15.59
CA THR A 226 2.77 10.92 -16.11
C THR A 226 2.93 12.37 -15.68
N GLU A 227 4.16 12.74 -15.32
CA GLU A 227 4.54 14.10 -14.99
C GLU A 227 5.68 14.55 -15.91
N ILE A 228 5.45 15.59 -16.70
CA ILE A 228 6.44 16.11 -17.65
C ILE A 228 7.40 17.04 -16.90
N PHE A 229 8.69 16.92 -17.18
CA PHE A 229 9.70 17.80 -16.63
C PHE A 229 10.84 18.04 -17.62
N ARG A 230 11.62 19.08 -17.36
CA ARG A 230 12.73 19.50 -18.22
C ARG A 230 14.06 19.36 -17.52
N ARG A 231 15.02 18.82 -18.26
CA ARG A 231 16.44 18.79 -17.94
C ARG A 231 17.15 19.64 -18.99
N ASP A 232 17.28 20.93 -18.67
CA ASP A 232 17.69 21.97 -19.63
C ASP A 232 16.80 21.95 -20.89
N ASP A 233 17.38 21.63 -22.04
CA ASP A 233 16.69 21.62 -23.33
C ASP A 233 15.90 20.33 -23.59
N LEU A 234 16.10 19.29 -22.77
CA LEU A 234 15.44 18.01 -22.92
C LEU A 234 14.13 17.96 -22.12
N VAL A 235 13.06 17.52 -22.78
CA VAL A 235 11.78 17.21 -22.14
C VAL A 235 11.76 15.72 -21.81
N ASP A 236 11.74 15.41 -20.52
CA ASP A 236 11.61 14.06 -20.00
C ASP A 236 10.20 13.86 -19.40
N THR A 237 9.80 12.60 -19.24
CA THR A 237 8.52 12.23 -18.62
C THR A 237 8.77 11.26 -17.48
N TRP A 238 8.33 11.65 -16.29
CA TRP A 238 8.28 10.76 -15.13
C TRP A 238 7.00 9.94 -15.20
N ARG A 239 7.12 8.61 -15.15
CA ARG A 239 5.96 7.71 -15.11
C ARG A 239 5.75 7.27 -13.68
N HIS A 240 4.54 7.43 -13.18
CA HIS A 240 4.16 7.02 -11.83
C HIS A 240 3.47 5.68 -11.88
N LEU A 241 4.12 4.64 -11.34
CA LEU A 241 3.52 3.31 -11.22
C LEU A 241 2.55 3.31 -10.04
N THR A 242 1.38 3.90 -10.25
CA THR A 242 0.41 4.26 -9.21
C THR A 242 0.03 3.09 -8.31
N LEU A 243 -0.18 1.89 -8.86
CA LEU A 243 -0.44 0.69 -8.07
C LEU A 243 0.71 0.40 -7.09
N HIS A 244 1.95 0.45 -7.57
CA HIS A 244 3.14 0.15 -6.78
C HIS A 244 3.29 1.15 -5.62
N LEU A 245 3.15 2.44 -5.93
CA LEU A 245 3.22 3.53 -4.96
C LEU A 245 2.09 3.44 -3.92
N ALA A 246 0.86 3.17 -4.36
CA ALA A 246 -0.32 3.20 -3.49
C ALA A 246 -0.28 2.13 -2.40
N ILE A 247 0.13 0.90 -2.73
CA ILE A 247 0.19 -0.23 -1.78
C ILE A 247 1.14 0.09 -0.62
N GLY A 248 2.36 0.50 -0.96
CA GLY A 248 3.37 0.85 0.03
C GLY A 248 2.95 2.02 0.91
N ALA A 249 2.33 3.03 0.31
CA ALA A 249 1.86 4.23 0.99
C ALA A 249 0.73 3.94 2.00
N VAL A 250 -0.32 3.21 1.62
CA VAL A 250 -1.46 2.94 2.53
C VAL A 250 -1.05 2.07 3.71
N VAL A 251 -0.21 1.06 3.49
CA VAL A 251 0.23 0.15 4.56
C VAL A 251 1.24 0.82 5.48
N SER A 252 2.12 1.68 4.96
CA SER A 252 3.05 2.47 5.79
C SER A 252 2.31 3.47 6.69
N ALA A 253 1.27 4.12 6.16
CA ALA A 253 0.49 5.10 6.91
C ALA A 253 -0.46 4.46 7.94
N ASP A 254 -1.06 3.32 7.61
CA ASP A 254 -1.88 2.55 8.52
C ASP A 254 -1.77 1.06 8.20
N SER A 255 -1.00 0.33 9.02
CA SER A 255 -0.79 -1.10 8.84
C SER A 255 -2.05 -1.95 9.04
N SER A 256 -3.17 -1.38 9.51
CA SER A 256 -4.46 -2.08 9.56
C SER A 256 -5.10 -2.23 8.18
N THR A 257 -4.72 -1.36 7.25
CA THR A 257 -5.24 -1.37 5.87
C THR A 257 -4.86 -2.63 5.10
N ILE A 258 -3.90 -3.43 5.58
CA ILE A 258 -3.56 -4.72 5.00
C ILE A 258 -4.74 -5.70 4.99
N PHE A 259 -5.73 -5.51 5.85
CA PHE A 259 -6.96 -6.31 5.87
C PHE A 259 -8.06 -5.72 4.97
N ASP A 260 -7.85 -4.56 4.36
CA ASP A 260 -8.81 -4.00 3.41
C ASP A 260 -8.81 -4.86 2.12
N PRO A 261 -9.96 -5.34 1.66
CA PRO A 261 -10.03 -6.20 0.47
C PRO A 261 -9.40 -5.58 -0.78
N ALA A 262 -9.49 -4.26 -0.95
CA ALA A 262 -8.89 -3.59 -2.11
C ALA A 262 -7.37 -3.52 -2.01
N VAL A 263 -6.83 -3.34 -0.80
CA VAL A 263 -5.37 -3.37 -0.57
C VAL A 263 -4.83 -4.78 -0.80
N ARG A 264 -5.53 -5.82 -0.32
CA ARG A 264 -5.11 -7.21 -0.59
C ARG A 264 -5.17 -7.55 -2.07
N ALA A 265 -6.25 -7.18 -2.77
CA ALA A 265 -6.35 -7.38 -4.21
C ALA A 265 -5.20 -6.67 -4.96
N ALA A 266 -4.88 -5.44 -4.57
CA ALA A 266 -3.76 -4.69 -5.13
C ALA A 266 -2.40 -5.36 -4.85
N ILE A 267 -2.18 -5.88 -3.63
CA ILE A 267 -0.95 -6.64 -3.29
C ILE A 267 -0.84 -7.90 -4.16
N VAL A 268 -1.95 -8.64 -4.36
CA VAL A 268 -1.98 -9.82 -5.24
C VAL A 268 -1.63 -9.42 -6.67
N GLU A 269 -2.26 -8.38 -7.19
CA GLU A 269 -2.00 -7.87 -8.54
C GLU A 269 -0.53 -7.45 -8.70
N LEU A 270 0.05 -6.76 -7.71
CA LEU A 270 1.48 -6.42 -7.71
C LEU A 270 2.35 -7.69 -7.76
N LEU A 271 2.05 -8.71 -6.94
CA LEU A 271 2.80 -9.96 -6.91
C LEU A 271 2.70 -10.76 -8.22
N GLU A 272 1.57 -10.66 -8.92
CA GLU A 272 1.37 -11.25 -10.25
C GLU A 272 2.19 -10.55 -11.34
N MET A 273 2.56 -9.28 -11.13
CA MET A 273 3.49 -8.56 -12.03
C MET A 273 4.95 -9.00 -11.88
N GLN A 274 5.29 -9.85 -10.90
CA GLN A 274 6.64 -10.40 -10.77
C GLN A 274 6.83 -11.64 -11.65
N GLU A 275 7.90 -11.64 -12.45
CA GLU A 275 8.31 -12.85 -13.18
C GLU A 275 8.84 -13.89 -12.21
N VAL A 276 8.16 -15.03 -12.10
CA VAL A 276 8.58 -16.12 -11.20
C VAL A 276 8.91 -17.43 -11.87
N ASP A 277 8.59 -17.56 -13.17
CA ASP A 277 8.95 -18.76 -13.93
C ASP A 277 10.47 -18.98 -13.87
N ALA A 278 10.88 -20.20 -13.55
CA ALA A 278 12.27 -20.60 -13.44
C ALA A 278 13.04 -20.39 -14.75
N LEU A 279 12.35 -20.47 -15.89
CA LEU A 279 12.93 -20.32 -17.23
C LEU A 279 12.80 -18.89 -17.79
N ALA A 280 12.14 -17.96 -17.09
CA ALA A 280 12.00 -16.59 -17.55
C ALA A 280 13.34 -15.86 -17.56
N ILE A 281 13.62 -15.15 -18.67
CA ILE A 281 14.83 -14.33 -18.84
C ILE A 281 14.96 -13.28 -17.73
N TYR A 282 13.82 -12.70 -17.32
CA TYR A 282 13.76 -11.64 -16.33
C TYR A 282 13.27 -12.10 -14.95
N ARG A 283 13.46 -13.38 -14.62
CA ARG A 283 13.02 -13.97 -13.35
C ARG A 283 13.42 -13.09 -12.16
N GLY A 284 12.44 -12.73 -11.35
CA GLY A 284 12.55 -11.90 -10.15
C GLY A 284 12.23 -10.44 -10.36
N GLY A 285 12.30 -9.92 -11.59
CA GLY A 285 11.92 -8.55 -11.91
C GLY A 285 10.41 -8.34 -11.98
N PHE A 286 9.97 -7.11 -11.78
CA PHE A 286 8.56 -6.69 -11.89
C PHE A 286 8.29 -5.95 -13.18
N ARG A 287 7.09 -6.17 -13.73
CA ARG A 287 6.54 -5.47 -14.88
C ARG A 287 5.93 -4.13 -14.46
N ILE A 288 5.91 -3.16 -15.38
CA ILE A 288 5.23 -1.86 -15.16
C ILE A 288 3.70 -1.97 -15.11
N SER A 289 3.15 -3.03 -15.71
CA SER A 289 1.73 -3.39 -15.76
C SER A 289 1.62 -4.89 -16.09
N THR A 290 0.43 -5.47 -16.06
CA THR A 290 0.19 -6.91 -16.32
C THR A 290 0.82 -7.41 -17.62
N GLU A 291 0.76 -6.60 -18.68
CA GLU A 291 1.31 -6.88 -20.01
C GLU A 291 2.58 -6.07 -20.33
N GLY A 292 3.05 -5.25 -19.39
CA GLY A 292 4.18 -4.35 -19.58
C GLY A 292 5.55 -5.05 -19.50
N PRO A 293 6.63 -4.40 -19.95
CA PRO A 293 7.98 -4.93 -19.80
C PRO A 293 8.42 -4.97 -18.33
N VAL A 294 9.33 -5.90 -18.04
CA VAL A 294 10.08 -5.92 -16.77
C VAL A 294 11.13 -4.81 -16.79
N THR A 295 11.16 -4.02 -15.71
CA THR A 295 12.04 -2.84 -15.63
C THR A 295 12.69 -2.73 -14.26
N SER A 296 13.86 -2.09 -14.21
CA SER A 296 14.49 -1.78 -12.92
C SER A 296 13.63 -0.83 -12.11
N TYR A 297 12.93 0.08 -12.78
CA TYR A 297 12.02 1.02 -12.14
C TYR A 297 10.85 0.32 -11.43
N ALA A 298 10.11 -0.53 -12.14
CA ALA A 298 9.02 -1.31 -11.55
C ALA A 298 9.52 -2.23 -10.44
N THR A 299 10.66 -2.90 -10.65
CA THR A 299 11.25 -3.76 -9.62
C THR A 299 11.63 -2.98 -8.36
N THR A 300 12.19 -1.78 -8.51
CA THR A 300 12.51 -0.90 -7.38
C THR A 300 11.27 -0.45 -6.63
N GLN A 301 10.25 0.05 -7.34
CA GLN A 301 9.00 0.52 -6.74
C GLN A 301 8.23 -0.63 -6.06
N ALA A 302 8.17 -1.80 -6.70
CA ALA A 302 7.55 -2.99 -6.14
C ALA A 302 8.29 -3.49 -4.90
N LEU A 303 9.63 -3.54 -4.95
CA LEU A 303 10.44 -3.93 -3.80
C LEU A 303 10.24 -2.97 -2.63
N GLU A 304 10.18 -1.65 -2.88
CA GLU A 304 9.87 -0.67 -1.83
C GLU A 304 8.50 -0.93 -1.20
N ALA A 305 7.46 -1.16 -2.02
CA ALA A 305 6.13 -1.50 -1.53
C ALA A 305 6.13 -2.79 -0.70
N LEU A 306 6.81 -3.85 -1.16
CA LEU A 306 6.90 -5.12 -0.43
C LEU A 306 7.65 -4.96 0.90
N LEU A 307 8.71 -4.16 0.94
CA LEU A 307 9.44 -3.85 2.19
C LEU A 307 8.57 -3.06 3.18
N GLN A 308 7.64 -2.24 2.70
CA GLN A 308 6.65 -1.53 3.53
C GLN A 308 5.53 -2.47 4.02
N VAL A 309 5.13 -3.44 3.21
CA VAL A 309 4.08 -4.41 3.55
C VAL A 309 4.58 -5.47 4.54
N ARG A 310 5.85 -5.90 4.42
CA ARG A 310 6.44 -7.00 5.18
C ARG A 310 6.25 -6.89 6.71
N PRO A 311 6.50 -5.75 7.39
CA PRO A 311 6.28 -5.64 8.83
C PRO A 311 4.82 -5.81 9.23
N ALA A 312 3.88 -5.23 8.47
CA ALA A 312 2.45 -5.33 8.75
C ALA A 312 1.94 -6.78 8.72
N ILE A 313 2.49 -7.61 7.82
CA ILE A 313 2.19 -9.05 7.75
C ILE A 313 2.78 -9.79 8.94
N ASN A 314 4.05 -9.54 9.25
CA ASN A 314 4.78 -10.25 10.29
C ASN A 314 4.27 -9.91 11.71
N GLU A 315 3.83 -8.68 11.94
CA GLU A 315 3.38 -8.21 13.26
C GLU A 315 1.91 -8.53 13.56
N ARG A 316 1.04 -8.56 12.54
CA ARG A 316 -0.42 -8.60 12.75
C ARG A 316 -1.09 -9.92 12.40
N VAL A 317 -0.39 -10.82 11.71
CA VAL A 317 -1.03 -12.02 11.15
C VAL A 317 -0.26 -13.27 11.52
N ASN A 318 -0.96 -14.28 12.03
CA ASN A 318 -0.40 -15.63 12.14
C ASN A 318 0.01 -16.09 10.73
N PRO A 319 1.27 -16.53 10.49
CA PRO A 319 1.78 -16.88 9.15
C PRO A 319 0.89 -17.84 8.36
N ALA A 320 0.17 -18.75 9.04
CA ALA A 320 -0.76 -19.68 8.39
C ALA A 320 -2.02 -18.99 7.82
N LYS A 321 -2.45 -17.88 8.44
CA LYS A 321 -3.63 -17.10 8.06
C LYS A 321 -3.33 -16.11 6.93
N VAL A 322 -2.08 -15.64 6.83
CA VAL A 322 -1.57 -14.80 5.72
C VAL A 322 -1.75 -15.50 4.37
N TYR A 323 -1.47 -16.81 4.33
CA TYR A 323 -1.59 -17.60 3.11
C TYR A 323 -3.04 -17.66 2.61
N ASP A 324 -4.00 -17.89 3.51
CA ASP A 324 -5.43 -17.97 3.18
C ASP A 324 -6.05 -16.59 2.86
N GLU A 325 -5.56 -15.51 3.50
CA GLU A 325 -6.05 -14.14 3.31
C GLU A 325 -5.47 -13.44 2.06
N ILE A 326 -4.22 -13.73 1.68
CA ILE A 326 -3.56 -13.10 0.52
C ILE A 326 -3.71 -13.94 -0.77
N CYS A 327 -3.68 -15.27 -0.71
CA CYS A 327 -3.61 -16.11 -1.94
C CYS A 327 -4.97 -16.47 -2.55
N ARG A 328 -6.10 -15.94 -2.05
CA ARG A 328 -7.40 -16.17 -2.69
C ARG A 328 -7.66 -15.14 -3.79
N ALA A 329 -7.60 -15.61 -5.03
CA ALA A 329 -7.87 -14.88 -6.27
C ALA A 329 -9.20 -14.08 -6.32
N ASP A 330 -10.13 -14.33 -5.39
CA ASP A 330 -11.44 -13.65 -5.36
C ASP A 330 -11.56 -12.55 -4.28
N GLY A 331 -10.49 -12.27 -3.51
CA GLY A 331 -10.40 -11.15 -2.56
C GLY A 331 -11.29 -11.19 -1.30
N ALA A 332 -12.28 -12.08 -1.22
CA ALA A 332 -13.22 -12.18 -0.10
C ALA A 332 -12.89 -13.33 0.87
N HIS A 333 -12.48 -12.98 2.09
CA HIS A 333 -12.18 -13.89 3.19
C HIS A 333 -13.32 -13.89 4.21
N HIS A 334 -13.51 -15.00 4.94
CA HIS A 334 -14.56 -15.10 5.95
C HIS A 334 -14.34 -14.12 7.12
N SER A 335 -13.09 -13.71 7.38
CA SER A 335 -12.74 -12.72 8.40
C SER A 335 -13.05 -11.28 7.98
N ASP A 336 -13.39 -11.03 6.71
CA ASP A 336 -13.75 -9.69 6.25
C ASP A 336 -15.16 -9.30 6.70
N PRO A 337 -15.43 -8.01 6.95
CA PRO A 337 -16.79 -7.53 7.18
C PRO A 337 -17.69 -7.77 5.94
N GLN A 338 -18.62 -8.71 6.05
CA GLN A 338 -19.60 -9.04 5.02
C GLN A 338 -20.89 -8.24 5.24
N THR A 339 -21.47 -7.69 4.17
CA THR A 339 -22.83 -7.12 4.26
C THR A 339 -23.84 -8.24 4.43
N VAL A 340 -24.37 -8.39 5.64
CA VAL A 340 -25.36 -9.43 6.00
C VAL A 340 -26.80 -8.93 5.90
N GLY A 341 -27.03 -7.64 5.72
CA GLY A 341 -28.37 -7.10 5.51
C GLY A 341 -28.37 -5.58 5.40
N THR A 342 -29.56 -5.01 5.19
CA THR A 342 -29.77 -3.57 5.20
C THR A 342 -30.91 -3.23 6.15
N LEU A 343 -30.63 -2.42 7.16
CA LEU A 343 -31.63 -1.94 8.12
C LEU A 343 -31.75 -0.42 7.97
N ARG A 344 -32.95 0.08 7.64
CA ARG A 344 -33.22 1.52 7.42
C ARG A 344 -32.22 2.18 6.44
N GLY A 345 -31.87 1.48 5.35
CA GLY A 345 -30.92 1.97 4.35
C GLY A 345 -29.43 1.88 4.75
N ARG A 346 -29.10 1.47 5.99
CA ARG A 346 -27.71 1.25 6.42
C ARG A 346 -27.31 -0.22 6.23
N ARG A 347 -26.12 -0.45 5.69
CA ARG A 347 -25.54 -1.79 5.53
C ARG A 347 -25.11 -2.32 6.91
N MET A 348 -25.58 -3.50 7.28
CA MET A 348 -25.10 -4.23 8.44
C MET A 348 -23.91 -5.07 8.01
N LEU A 349 -22.74 -4.78 8.56
CA LEU A 349 -21.49 -5.47 8.27
C LEU A 349 -21.16 -6.43 9.43
N MET A 350 -20.74 -7.65 9.11
CA MET A 350 -20.37 -8.66 10.09
C MET A 350 -19.25 -9.55 9.56
N ASN A 351 -18.22 -9.82 10.35
CA ASN A 351 -17.16 -10.77 10.01
C ASN A 351 -17.47 -12.18 10.58
N SER A 352 -16.65 -13.19 10.25
CA SER A 352 -16.87 -14.56 10.73
C SER A 352 -16.89 -14.69 12.25
N ALA A 353 -16.05 -13.93 12.98
CA ALA A 353 -16.02 -14.00 14.44
C ALA A 353 -17.34 -13.47 15.05
N ALA A 354 -17.83 -12.33 14.55
CA ALA A 354 -19.12 -11.79 14.96
C ALA A 354 -20.28 -12.70 14.51
N GLY A 355 -20.18 -13.33 13.33
CA GLY A 355 -21.17 -14.30 12.86
C GLY A 355 -21.20 -15.59 13.67
N GLU A 356 -20.04 -16.08 14.12
CA GLU A 356 -19.92 -17.25 15.00
C GLU A 356 -20.44 -16.94 16.41
N ALA A 357 -20.14 -15.75 16.94
CA ALA A 357 -20.75 -15.27 18.18
C ALA A 357 -22.28 -15.19 18.05
N LEU A 358 -22.80 -14.66 16.93
CA LEU A 358 -24.24 -14.59 16.69
C LEU A 358 -24.89 -15.98 16.59
N LEU A 359 -24.19 -16.95 15.99
CA LEU A 359 -24.62 -18.35 15.93
C LEU A 359 -24.74 -18.94 17.34
N LEU A 360 -23.70 -18.78 18.17
CA LEU A 360 -23.68 -19.30 19.54
C LEU A 360 -24.76 -18.64 20.41
N ILE A 361 -24.89 -17.31 20.35
CA ILE A 361 -25.90 -16.56 21.10
C ILE A 361 -27.31 -16.96 20.63
N GLY A 362 -27.55 -17.04 19.32
CA GLY A 362 -28.83 -17.44 18.75
C GLY A 362 -29.22 -18.86 19.11
N ALA A 363 -28.27 -19.80 19.06
CA ALA A 363 -28.47 -21.19 19.46
C ALA A 363 -28.79 -21.30 20.97
N ALA A 364 -28.01 -20.65 21.82
CA ALA A 364 -28.21 -20.67 23.28
C ALA A 364 -29.53 -20.01 23.67
N ALA A 365 -29.85 -18.85 23.10
CA ALA A 365 -31.10 -18.14 23.37
C ALA A 365 -32.31 -18.96 22.88
N GLY A 366 -32.24 -19.52 21.68
CA GLY A 366 -33.31 -20.36 21.14
C GLY A 366 -33.53 -21.64 21.95
N ALA A 367 -32.46 -22.33 22.32
CA ALA A 367 -32.52 -23.51 23.20
C ALA A 367 -33.11 -23.18 24.58
N THR A 368 -32.74 -22.02 25.14
CA THR A 368 -33.31 -21.54 26.41
C THR A 368 -34.80 -21.30 26.28
N VAL A 369 -35.24 -20.64 25.20
CA VAL A 369 -36.66 -20.39 24.93
C VAL A 369 -37.43 -21.71 24.73
N PHE A 370 -36.85 -22.71 24.06
CA PHE A 370 -37.45 -24.04 23.97
C PHE A 370 -37.57 -24.74 25.33
N ALA A 371 -36.52 -24.68 26.15
CA ALA A 371 -36.55 -25.26 27.50
C ALA A 371 -37.63 -24.60 28.36
N LEU A 372 -37.83 -23.27 28.23
CA LEU A 372 -38.93 -22.57 28.89
C LEU A 372 -40.30 -22.98 28.35
N ALA A 373 -40.44 -23.16 27.04
CA ALA A 373 -41.69 -23.61 26.42
C ALA A 373 -42.13 -24.98 26.95
N VAL A 374 -41.18 -25.93 27.07
CA VAL A 374 -41.44 -27.28 27.60
C VAL A 374 -41.62 -27.26 29.12
N GLY A 375 -40.73 -26.58 29.85
CA GLY A 375 -40.72 -26.56 31.32
C GLY A 375 -41.92 -25.85 31.94
N PHE A 376 -42.52 -24.90 31.23
CA PHE A 376 -43.71 -24.14 31.67
C PHE A 376 -44.96 -24.43 30.86
N ASP A 377 -45.01 -25.53 30.10
CA ASP A 377 -46.13 -25.85 29.21
C ASP A 377 -47.50 -25.84 29.92
N GLN A 378 -47.56 -26.40 31.14
CA GLN A 378 -48.77 -26.41 31.96
C GLN A 378 -49.23 -25.01 32.41
N ALA A 379 -48.30 -24.07 32.62
CA ALA A 379 -48.60 -22.72 33.07
C ALA A 379 -48.91 -21.75 31.91
N LEU A 380 -48.28 -21.96 30.75
CA LEU A 380 -48.42 -21.11 29.55
C LEU A 380 -49.58 -21.53 28.64
N GLY A 381 -49.99 -22.80 28.74
CA GLY A 381 -50.95 -23.41 27.83
C GLY A 381 -50.40 -23.56 26.41
N LYS A 382 -51.14 -24.33 25.58
CA LYS A 382 -50.70 -24.71 24.22
C LYS A 382 -50.34 -23.52 23.32
N ILE A 383 -51.07 -22.41 23.44
CA ILE A 383 -50.86 -21.23 22.58
C ILE A 383 -49.56 -20.51 22.99
N GLY A 384 -49.31 -20.33 24.29
CA GLY A 384 -48.11 -19.67 24.80
C GLY A 384 -46.85 -20.49 24.50
N SER A 385 -46.91 -21.80 24.72
CA SER A 385 -45.82 -22.74 24.42
C SER A 385 -45.45 -22.73 22.92
N ARG A 386 -46.45 -22.76 22.03
CA ARG A 386 -46.24 -22.63 20.57
C ARG A 386 -45.65 -21.29 20.17
N GLY A 387 -46.09 -20.19 20.80
CA GLY A 387 -45.53 -18.86 20.56
C GLY A 387 -44.04 -18.79 20.91
N LEU A 388 -43.65 -19.35 22.06
CA LEU A 388 -42.24 -19.45 22.45
C LEU A 388 -41.44 -20.32 21.50
N VAL A 389 -42.00 -21.42 21.02
CA VAL A 389 -41.33 -22.30 20.05
C VAL A 389 -41.06 -21.62 18.72
N VAL A 390 -42.02 -20.84 18.21
CA VAL A 390 -41.82 -20.00 17.03
C VAL A 390 -40.70 -18.98 17.29
N TRP A 391 -40.71 -18.35 18.47
CA TRP A 391 -39.71 -17.36 18.85
C TRP A 391 -38.29 -17.97 18.99
N GLY A 392 -38.17 -19.11 19.66
CA GLY A 392 -36.92 -19.85 19.79
C GLY A 392 -36.37 -20.27 18.43
N THR A 393 -37.23 -20.78 17.55
CA THR A 393 -36.85 -21.15 16.17
C THR A 393 -36.33 -19.93 15.40
N ALA A 394 -36.98 -18.77 15.52
CA ALA A 394 -36.56 -17.55 14.86
C ALA A 394 -35.17 -17.08 15.33
N LEU A 395 -34.87 -17.18 16.63
CA LEU A 395 -33.55 -16.84 17.19
C LEU A 395 -32.45 -17.75 16.65
N ILE A 396 -32.70 -19.06 16.57
CA ILE A 396 -31.74 -20.02 16.00
C ILE A 396 -31.54 -19.74 14.51
N ALA A 397 -32.62 -19.49 13.77
CA ALA A 397 -32.54 -19.18 12.33
C ALA A 397 -31.73 -17.90 12.06
N LEU A 398 -31.90 -16.86 12.90
CA LEU A 398 -31.11 -15.62 12.81
C LEU A 398 -29.62 -15.87 13.13
N GLY A 399 -29.32 -16.65 14.17
CA GLY A 399 -27.95 -17.05 14.49
C GLY A 399 -27.30 -17.88 13.38
N ALA A 400 -28.02 -18.87 12.85
CA ALA A 400 -27.59 -19.72 11.74
C ALA A 400 -27.34 -18.92 10.47
N TYR A 401 -28.23 -17.98 10.13
CA TYR A 401 -28.02 -17.06 9.03
C TYR A 401 -26.74 -16.25 9.22
N GLY A 402 -26.54 -15.65 10.40
CA GLY A 402 -25.36 -14.85 10.73
C GLY A 402 -24.05 -15.62 10.61
N GLY A 403 -24.02 -16.86 11.11
CA GLY A 403 -22.85 -17.73 11.02
C GLY A 403 -22.54 -18.17 9.59
N ILE A 404 -23.55 -18.64 8.83
CA ILE A 404 -23.36 -19.15 7.47
C ILE A 404 -23.04 -18.01 6.49
N ALA A 405 -23.72 -16.87 6.61
CA ALA A 405 -23.54 -15.72 5.72
C ALA A 405 -22.12 -15.13 5.80
N THR A 406 -21.46 -15.24 6.95
CA THR A 406 -20.09 -14.73 7.17
C THR A 406 -19.02 -15.78 6.85
N ARG A 407 -19.31 -17.07 7.06
CA ARG A 407 -18.39 -18.18 6.77
C ARG A 407 -18.30 -18.51 5.27
N PHE A 408 -19.36 -18.23 4.51
CA PHE A 408 -19.41 -18.41 3.06
C PHE A 408 -19.60 -17.06 2.33
N PRO A 409 -18.54 -16.25 2.20
CA PRO A 409 -18.62 -14.91 1.61
C PRO A 409 -19.11 -14.94 0.15
N ARG A 410 -18.77 -15.98 -0.61
CA ARG A 410 -19.12 -16.18 -2.03
C ARG A 410 -20.62 -16.43 -2.29
N LEU A 411 -21.39 -16.85 -1.29
CA LEU A 411 -22.80 -17.16 -1.50
C LEU A 411 -23.65 -15.88 -1.50
N PRO A 412 -24.59 -15.72 -2.45
CA PRO A 412 -25.54 -14.62 -2.42
C PRO A 412 -26.33 -14.65 -1.12
N LYS A 413 -26.27 -13.55 -0.34
CA LYS A 413 -26.87 -13.51 1.02
C LYS A 413 -28.37 -13.76 1.01
N ARG A 414 -29.07 -13.35 -0.06
CA ARG A 414 -30.48 -13.68 -0.30
C ARG A 414 -30.73 -15.18 -0.41
N ARG A 415 -29.84 -15.94 -1.07
CA ARG A 415 -29.95 -17.41 -1.17
C ARG A 415 -29.66 -18.09 0.17
N VAL A 416 -28.66 -17.60 0.90
CA VAL A 416 -28.35 -18.11 2.25
C VAL A 416 -29.53 -17.87 3.19
N ALA A 417 -30.09 -16.66 3.21
CA ALA A 417 -31.27 -16.34 4.00
C ALA A 417 -32.46 -17.24 3.61
N ALA A 418 -32.80 -17.33 2.32
CA ALA A 418 -33.91 -18.15 1.85
C ALA A 418 -33.76 -19.62 2.27
N THR A 419 -32.56 -20.18 2.14
CA THR A 419 -32.29 -21.58 2.49
C THR A 419 -32.41 -21.81 4.00
N VAL A 420 -31.80 -20.94 4.82
CA VAL A 420 -31.86 -21.05 6.29
C VAL A 420 -33.31 -20.92 6.77
N PHE A 421 -34.01 -19.85 6.38
CA PHE A 421 -35.38 -19.62 6.84
C PHE A 421 -36.36 -20.67 6.30
N ALA A 422 -36.16 -21.18 5.08
CA ALA A 422 -36.97 -22.29 4.56
C ALA A 422 -36.73 -23.59 5.35
N ALA A 423 -35.48 -23.94 5.67
CA ALA A 423 -35.18 -25.13 6.46
C ALA A 423 -35.82 -25.05 7.86
N PHE A 424 -35.72 -23.90 8.53
CA PHE A 424 -36.30 -23.72 9.86
C PHE A 424 -37.84 -23.66 9.85
N THR A 425 -38.45 -23.03 8.85
CA THR A 425 -39.92 -22.95 8.77
C THR A 425 -40.58 -24.22 8.24
N ALA A 426 -39.98 -24.91 7.27
CA ALA A 426 -40.56 -26.09 6.64
C ALA A 426 -40.25 -27.40 7.36
N LEU A 427 -39.15 -27.48 8.11
CA LEU A 427 -38.71 -28.73 8.73
C LEU A 427 -38.71 -28.66 10.27
N VAL A 428 -38.08 -27.63 10.84
CA VAL A 428 -37.91 -27.55 12.30
C VAL A 428 -39.21 -27.16 13.01
N LEU A 429 -39.90 -26.14 12.50
CA LEU A 429 -41.13 -25.65 13.11
C LEU A 429 -42.24 -26.72 13.17
N PRO A 430 -42.51 -27.50 12.10
CA PRO A 430 -43.56 -28.52 12.13
C PRO A 430 -43.21 -29.70 13.03
N VAL A 431 -41.94 -30.14 13.04
CA VAL A 431 -41.47 -31.25 13.89
C VAL A 431 -41.58 -30.87 15.37
N ILE A 432 -41.11 -29.68 15.76
CA ILE A 432 -41.20 -29.25 17.16
C ILE A 432 -42.66 -29.00 17.56
N SER A 433 -43.48 -28.43 16.67
CA SER A 433 -44.91 -28.23 16.93
C SER A 433 -45.67 -29.55 17.08
N PHE A 434 -45.27 -30.60 16.38
CA PHE A 434 -45.81 -31.96 16.52
C PHE A 434 -45.35 -32.65 17.81
N LEU A 435 -44.13 -32.39 18.28
CA LEU A 435 -43.65 -32.91 19.57
C LEU A 435 -44.29 -32.22 20.78
N LEU A 436 -45.03 -31.13 20.56
CA LEU A 436 -45.77 -30.36 21.58
C LEU A 436 -47.29 -30.59 21.51
N THR A 437 -47.75 -31.56 20.71
CA THR A 437 -49.13 -32.08 20.76
C THR A 437 -49.19 -33.31 21.65
#